data_AF-A0A920PSJ4-F1
#
_entry.id   AF-A0A920PSJ4-F1
#
_cell.length_a   1.000
_cell.length_b   1.000
_cell.length_c   1.000
_cell.angle_alpha   90.00
_cell.angle_beta   90.00
_cell.angle_gamma   90.00
#
_symmetry.space_group_name_H-M   'P 1'
#
loop_
_entity.id
_entity.type
_entity.pdbx_description
1 polymer ?
#
loop_
_entity_poly.entity_id
_entity_poly.type
_entity_poly.pdbx_seq_one_letter_code
_entity_poly.pdbx_strand_id
1 'polypeptide(L)' 'MDQFKDIYDKGKMAIIHGVGFENSPRSHFRAMDIWHTCETNKIGTDGWIAKVIRDLDPTGENVLKGVNFGPKGCPEP' A
#
# COMPACT_ATOMS: atom_id res chain seq x y z
N MET A 1 -23.77 -16.28 -12.18
CA MET A 1 -22.71 -16.04 -11.18
C MET A 1 -21.58 -15.35 -11.94
N ASP A 2 -21.73 -14.06 -12.33
CA ASP A 2 -20.87 -13.50 -13.41
C ASP A 2 -20.38 -12.08 -13.15
N GLN A 3 -20.42 -11.60 -11.89
CA GLN A 3 -20.06 -10.22 -11.57
C GLN A 3 -18.63 -9.86 -11.98
N PHE A 4 -17.67 -10.77 -11.82
CA PHE A 4 -16.28 -10.56 -12.23
C PHE A 4 -16.03 -10.85 -13.71
N LYS A 5 -16.79 -11.79 -14.30
CA LYS A 5 -16.63 -12.19 -15.71
C LYS A 5 -16.95 -11.05 -16.66
N ASP A 6 -18.03 -10.32 -16.41
CA ASP A 6 -18.44 -9.18 -17.26
C ASP A 6 -17.38 -8.06 -17.27
N ILE A 7 -16.72 -7.79 -16.15
CA ILE A 7 -15.65 -6.79 -16.05
C ILE A 7 -14.38 -7.28 -16.78
N TYR A 8 -14.08 -8.58 -16.67
CA TYR A 8 -12.97 -9.21 -17.36
C TYR A 8 -13.15 -9.20 -18.89
N ASP A 9 -14.31 -9.62 -19.39
CA ASP A 9 -14.63 -9.65 -20.82
C ASP A 9 -14.59 -8.25 -21.45
N LYS A 10 -14.93 -7.21 -20.67
CA LYS A 10 -14.84 -5.79 -21.09
C LYS A 10 -13.41 -5.24 -21.12
N GLY A 11 -12.40 -6.03 -20.76
CA GLY A 11 -11.00 -5.59 -20.67
C GLY A 11 -10.75 -4.60 -19.53
N LYS A 12 -11.64 -4.53 -18.53
CA LYS A 12 -11.57 -3.59 -17.39
C LYS A 12 -11.02 -4.23 -16.12
N MET A 13 -10.42 -5.41 -16.22
CA MET A 13 -9.80 -6.13 -15.12
C MET A 13 -8.37 -6.51 -15.48
N ALA A 14 -7.45 -6.30 -14.55
CA ALA A 14 -6.09 -6.84 -14.62
C ALA A 14 -5.93 -7.93 -13.54
N ILE A 15 -5.28 -9.03 -13.90
CA ILE A 15 -4.89 -10.09 -12.95
C ILE A 15 -3.40 -9.97 -12.71
N ILE A 16 -3.01 -9.79 -11.45
CA ILE A 16 -1.60 -9.70 -11.04
C ILE A 16 -1.26 -10.97 -10.25
N HIS A 17 -0.34 -11.76 -10.77
CA HIS A 17 0.17 -12.96 -10.10
C HIS A 17 1.30 -12.60 -9.13
N GLY A 18 1.46 -13.39 -8.07
CA GLY A 18 2.59 -13.24 -7.15
C GLY A 18 2.44 -12.10 -6.14
N VAL A 19 1.20 -11.69 -5.82
CA VAL A 19 0.95 -10.69 -4.78
C VAL A 19 1.21 -11.34 -3.41
N GLY A 20 2.39 -11.12 -2.85
CA GLY A 20 2.82 -11.66 -1.56
C GLY A 20 4.33 -11.54 -1.35
N PHE A 21 4.81 -11.99 -0.20
CA PHE A 21 6.23 -12.01 0.15
C PHE A 21 6.55 -13.30 0.92
N GLU A 22 7.81 -13.71 0.88
CA GLU A 22 8.29 -14.93 1.56
C GLU A 22 8.03 -14.85 3.07
N ASN A 23 7.69 -15.99 3.67
CA ASN A 23 7.44 -16.10 5.12
C ASN A 23 6.36 -15.12 5.65
N SER A 24 5.30 -14.92 4.86
CA SER A 24 4.19 -14.03 5.24
C SER A 24 3.64 -14.36 6.63
N PRO A 25 3.56 -13.39 7.55
CA PRO A 25 3.12 -13.62 8.92
C PRO A 25 1.62 -13.91 8.96
N ARG A 26 1.22 -14.80 9.86
CA ARG A 26 -0.21 -15.08 10.14
C ARG A 26 -0.86 -14.07 11.09
N SER A 27 -0.08 -13.13 11.64
CA SER A 27 -0.61 -12.05 12.48
C SER A 27 -1.24 -10.97 11.61
N HIS A 28 -2.52 -10.68 11.88
CA HIS A 28 -3.26 -9.61 11.22
C HIS A 28 -2.56 -8.25 11.37
N PHE A 29 -2.10 -7.91 12.58
CA PHE A 29 -1.44 -6.64 12.86
C PHE A 29 -0.11 -6.50 12.12
N ARG A 30 0.72 -7.55 12.12
CA ARG A 30 2.01 -7.51 11.42
C ARG A 30 1.82 -7.49 9.90
N ALA A 31 0.86 -8.23 9.37
CA ALA A 31 0.57 -8.20 7.95
C ALA A 31 0.14 -6.81 7.49
N MET A 32 -0.75 -6.12 8.24
CA MET A 32 -1.14 -4.74 7.92
C MET A 32 0.04 -3.77 7.98
N ASP A 33 0.87 -3.84 9.01
CA ASP A 33 2.07 -3.00 9.14
C ASP A 33 3.02 -3.15 7.93
N ILE A 34 3.27 -4.39 7.49
CA ILE A 34 4.09 -4.65 6.29
C ILE A 34 3.47 -4.04 5.04
N TRP A 35 2.16 -4.16 4.85
CA TRP A 35 1.47 -3.55 3.68
C TRP A 35 1.52 -2.02 3.69
N HIS A 36 1.46 -1.39 4.86
CA HIS A 36 1.53 0.06 4.98
C HIS A 36 2.96 0.60 4.81
N THR A 37 3.97 -0.12 5.29
CA THR A 37 5.38 0.33 5.32
C THR A 37 6.24 -0.20 4.17
N CYS A 38 5.80 -1.29 3.52
CA CYS A 38 6.59 -2.15 2.65
C CYS A 38 7.88 -2.70 3.31
N GLU A 39 7.89 -2.90 4.64
CA GLU A 39 9.05 -3.42 5.37
C GLU A 39 8.73 -4.75 6.05
N THR A 40 9.32 -5.84 5.56
CA THR A 40 9.03 -7.22 6.01
C THR A 40 9.80 -7.64 7.26
N ASN A 41 10.99 -7.07 7.50
CA ASN A 41 11.91 -7.55 8.54
C ASN A 41 11.84 -6.70 9.82
N LYS A 42 11.46 -5.43 9.71
CA LYS A 42 11.43 -4.47 10.82
C LYS A 42 10.06 -3.81 10.94
N ILE A 43 9.78 -3.21 12.09
CA ILE A 43 8.60 -2.34 12.24
C ILE A 43 8.96 -1.00 11.60
N GLY A 44 8.27 -0.66 10.51
CA GLY A 44 8.47 0.58 9.80
C GLY A 44 7.63 1.69 10.42
N THR A 45 8.19 2.89 10.58
CA THR A 45 7.43 4.06 11.02
C THR A 45 6.86 4.86 9.84
N ASP A 46 7.47 4.69 8.66
CA ASP A 46 7.12 5.42 7.45
C ASP A 46 6.38 4.56 6.44
N GLY A 47 5.23 5.08 5.96
CA GLY A 47 4.48 4.46 4.87
C GLY A 47 5.18 4.58 3.52
N TRP A 48 5.06 3.55 2.67
CA TRP A 48 5.73 3.52 1.37
C TRP A 48 5.23 4.59 0.41
N ILE A 49 3.93 4.94 0.46
CA ILE A 49 3.34 5.99 -0.39
C ILE A 49 3.96 7.35 -0.09
N ALA A 50 4.19 7.67 1.19
CA ALA A 50 4.83 8.93 1.57
C ALA A 50 6.27 9.02 1.05
N LYS A 51 7.00 7.89 0.98
CA LYS A 51 8.34 7.82 0.37
C LYS A 51 8.25 8.08 -1.14
N VAL A 52 7.32 7.41 -1.83
CA VAL A 52 7.11 7.60 -3.28
C VAL A 52 6.75 9.04 -3.62
N ILE A 53 5.89 9.69 -2.83
CA ILE A 53 5.53 11.10 -3.05
C ILE A 53 6.77 12.01 -2.92
N ARG A 54 7.67 11.74 -1.96
CA ARG A 54 8.93 12.48 -1.82
C ARG A 54 9.86 12.28 -3.02
N ASP A 55 9.94 11.06 -3.55
CA ASP A 55 10.76 10.77 -4.73
C ASP A 55 10.20 11.41 -6.00
N LEU A 56 8.87 11.48 -6.13
CA LEU A 56 8.17 12.17 -7.23
C LEU A 56 8.15 13.70 -7.09
N ASP A 57 8.38 14.23 -5.89
CA ASP A 57 8.46 15.67 -5.61
C ASP A 57 9.54 16.05 -4.62
N PRO A 58 10.81 15.97 -5.01
CA PRO A 58 11.89 16.26 -4.09
C PRO A 58 11.85 17.72 -3.58
N THR A 59 11.33 18.64 -4.40
CA THR A 59 11.28 20.08 -4.11
C THR A 59 9.97 20.53 -3.46
N GLY A 60 8.93 19.70 -3.45
CA GLY A 60 7.63 20.05 -2.87
C GLY A 60 6.88 21.16 -3.62
N GLU A 61 7.14 21.33 -4.93
CA GLU A 61 6.51 22.39 -5.74
C GLU A 61 5.00 22.24 -5.82
N ASN A 62 4.49 21.01 -5.73
CA ASN A 62 3.06 20.75 -5.78
C ASN A 62 2.51 20.49 -4.37
N VAL A 63 1.81 21.52 -3.88
CA VAL A 63 1.18 21.55 -2.55
C VAL A 63 0.07 20.49 -2.34
N LEU A 64 -0.36 19.76 -3.38
CA LEU A 64 -1.44 18.76 -3.33
C LEU A 64 -1.04 17.39 -3.92
N LYS A 65 0.23 16.99 -3.90
CA LYS A 65 0.63 15.65 -4.41
C LYS A 65 0.12 14.47 -3.59
N GLY A 66 -0.26 14.68 -2.33
CA GLY A 66 -0.84 13.63 -1.50
C GLY A 66 -1.73 14.18 -0.40
N VAL A 67 -2.80 13.45 -0.10
CA VAL A 67 -3.71 13.73 1.01
C VAL A 67 -3.75 12.51 1.90
N ASN A 68 -3.58 12.70 3.21
CA ASN A 68 -3.76 11.67 4.21
C ASN A 68 -5.06 11.93 4.96
N PHE A 69 -5.86 10.87 5.14
CA PHE A 69 -7.06 10.90 5.97
C PHE A 69 -6.80 10.06 7.22
N GLY A 70 -6.75 10.70 8.39
CA GLY A 70 -6.54 10.03 9.67
C GLY A 70 -5.61 10.80 10.62
N PRO A 71 -5.43 10.30 11.86
CA PRO A 71 -4.42 10.84 12.76
C PRO A 71 -3.01 10.63 12.17
N LYS A 72 -2.08 11.52 12.52
CA LYS A 72 -0.67 11.39 12.10
C LYS A 72 -0.05 10.15 12.72
N GLY A 73 0.39 9.21 11.88
CA GLY A 73 1.14 8.02 12.29
C GLY A 73 0.28 6.77 12.48
N CYS A 74 0.93 5.61 12.46
CA CYS A 74 0.29 4.37 12.90
C CYS A 74 0.21 4.40 14.43
N PRO A 75 -0.93 4.08 15.07
CA PRO A 75 -1.02 3.97 16.51
C PRO A 75 0.07 3.01 17.02
N GLU A 76 0.88 3.43 17.99
CA GLU A 76 1.75 2.51 18.71
C GLU A 76 0.88 1.42 19.38
N PRO A 77 1.32 0.15 19.37
CA PRO A 77 0.56 -0.97 19.94
C PRO A 77 0.36 -0.84 21.46
#